data_AF-A0A7R9T5Q9-F1
#
_entry.id   AF-A0A7R9T5Q9-F1
#
_cell.length_a   1.000
_cell.length_b   1.000
_cell.length_c   1.000
_cell.angle_alpha   90.00
_cell.angle_beta   90.00
_cell.angle_gamma   90.00
#
_symmetry.space_group_name_H-M   'P 1'
#
loop_
_entity.id
_entity.type
_entity.pdbx_description
1 polymer ?
#
loop_
_entity_poly.entity_id
_entity_poly.type
_entity_poly.pdbx_seq_one_letter_code
_entity_poly.pdbx_strand_id
1 'polypeptide(L)'
;FLGFVDDVLDLPWRVKIVMPGFAALPLLLSYSGGTTVLIPSPVRALLELPAGVRSIDVGPLYLCYMWLLVVFCSNSINIHAGLNGLEAGQSLIIAGAILLLNVLSLANDPSTEPVTAGAHLFSIFLTLPFFATTLALLRHNWYPSKIFVGDTYTYFAGMTLGVVGTLGHFSETLLLFFLPQVLNFVYSTPQL
;
A
#
# COMPACT_ATOMS: atom_id res chain seq x y z
N PHE A 1 8.24 10.07 10.42
CA PHE A 1 8.17 10.74 11.73
C PHE A 1 7.46 9.87 12.77
N LEU A 2 6.18 9.54 12.61
CA LEU A 2 5.43 8.76 13.62
C LEU A 2 6.08 7.40 13.97
N GLY A 3 6.60 6.65 13.00
CA GLY A 3 7.32 5.39 13.29
C GLY A 3 8.62 5.58 14.06
N PHE A 4 9.29 6.73 13.89
CA PHE A 4 10.47 7.06 14.70
C PHE A 4 10.10 7.39 16.14
N VAL A 5 8.97 8.07 16.34
CA VAL A 5 8.43 8.30 17.69
C VAL A 5 8.05 6.97 18.34
N ASP A 6 7.48 6.04 17.58
CA ASP A 6 7.16 4.69 18.06
C ASP A 6 8.42 3.93 18.49
N ASP A 7 9.46 3.88 17.65
CA ASP A 7 10.75 3.24 17.96
C ASP A 7 11.46 3.85 19.19
N VAL A 8 11.25 5.14 19.48
CA VAL A 8 11.93 5.84 20.59
C VAL A 8 11.12 5.78 21.90
N LEU A 9 9.79 5.79 21.81
CA LEU A 9 8.91 5.92 22.98
C LEU A 9 8.11 4.65 23.32
N ASP A 10 8.20 3.60 22.51
CA ASP A 10 7.45 2.34 22.65
C ASP A 10 5.96 2.59 22.89
N LEU A 11 5.27 3.13 21.88
CA LEU A 11 3.89 3.59 22.03
C LEU A 11 2.91 2.40 22.19
N PRO A 12 1.81 2.59 22.94
CA PRO A 12 0.80 1.55 23.10
C PRO A 12 0.08 1.26 21.77
N TRP A 13 -0.32 0.01 21.55
CA TRP A 13 -0.93 -0.47 20.31
C TRP A 13 -2.09 0.38 19.77
N ARG A 14 -2.90 0.98 20.67
CA ARG A 14 -4.01 1.86 20.29
C ARG A 14 -3.52 3.06 19.48
N VAL A 15 -2.37 3.61 19.88
CA VAL A 15 -1.74 4.74 19.20
C VAL A 15 -1.14 4.29 17.87
N LYS A 16 -0.62 3.06 17.78
CA LYS A 16 -0.12 2.46 16.52
C LYS A 16 -1.20 2.32 15.45
N ILE A 17 -2.47 2.12 15.81
CA ILE A 17 -3.60 2.13 14.85
C ILE A 17 -4.00 3.56 14.47
N VAL A 18 -4.08 4.45 15.46
CA VAL A 18 -4.57 5.82 15.28
C VAL A 18 -3.57 6.68 14.50
N MET A 19 -2.26 6.49 14.69
CA MET A 19 -1.19 7.28 14.07
C MET A 19 -1.19 7.21 12.54
N PRO A 20 -1.15 6.03 11.88
CA PRO A 20 -1.28 5.92 10.44
C PRO A 20 -2.60 6.52 9.93
N GLY A 21 -3.68 6.37 10.72
CA GLY A 21 -4.98 6.94 10.40
C GLY A 21 -4.95 8.47 10.30
N PHE A 22 -4.32 9.16 11.26
CA PHE A 22 -4.13 10.61 11.18
C PHE A 22 -3.18 11.01 10.03
N ALA A 23 -2.11 10.25 9.81
CA ALA A 23 -1.18 10.50 8.70
C ALA A 23 -1.84 10.34 7.32
N ALA A 24 -2.91 9.56 7.21
CA ALA A 24 -3.70 9.36 6.00
C ALA A 24 -4.73 10.47 5.71
N LEU A 25 -4.97 11.42 6.63
CA LEU A 25 -5.96 12.49 6.39
C LEU A 25 -5.60 13.41 5.21
N PRO A 26 -4.35 13.89 5.05
CA PRO A 26 -3.99 14.72 3.90
C PRO A 26 -4.22 14.00 2.56
N LEU A 27 -4.01 12.68 2.52
CA LEU A 27 -4.31 11.85 1.36
C LEU A 27 -5.81 11.86 1.02
N LEU A 28 -6.67 11.69 2.02
CA LEU A 28 -8.12 11.70 1.82
C LEU A 28 -8.60 13.07 1.34
N LEU A 29 -8.02 14.15 1.86
CA LEU A 29 -8.35 15.52 1.47
C LEU A 29 -7.89 15.88 0.06
N SER A 30 -6.83 15.23 -0.44
CA SER A 30 -6.32 15.43 -1.81
C SER A 30 -6.96 14.51 -2.85
N TYR A 31 -7.75 13.52 -2.42
CA TYR A 31 -8.41 12.59 -3.33
C TYR A 31 -9.55 13.26 -4.11
N SER A 32 -9.40 13.30 -5.43
CA SER A 32 -10.38 13.89 -6.37
C SER A 32 -11.00 12.86 -7.33
N GLY A 33 -10.77 11.57 -7.11
CA GLY A 33 -11.28 10.50 -7.96
C GLY A 33 -12.74 10.13 -7.70
N GLY A 34 -13.27 9.24 -8.55
CA GLY A 34 -14.60 8.66 -8.37
C GLY A 34 -14.64 7.60 -7.27
N THR A 35 -15.79 7.48 -6.59
CA THR A 35 -16.05 6.48 -5.54
C THR A 35 -16.55 5.14 -6.08
N THR A 36 -16.40 4.93 -7.38
CA THR A 36 -16.88 3.75 -8.10
C THR A 36 -15.81 2.68 -8.14
N VAL A 37 -16.14 1.47 -7.66
CA VAL A 37 -15.24 0.32 -7.63
C VAL A 37 -15.61 -0.68 -8.72
N LEU A 38 -14.60 -1.21 -9.40
CA LEU A 38 -14.76 -2.30 -10.36
C LEU A 38 -14.81 -3.65 -9.61
N ILE A 39 -15.82 -4.47 -9.91
CA ILE A 39 -15.99 -5.76 -9.23
C ILE A 39 -15.16 -6.84 -9.95
N PRO A 40 -14.21 -7.52 -9.28
CA PRO A 40 -13.46 -8.62 -9.85
C PRO A 40 -14.37 -9.75 -10.36
N SER A 41 -14.00 -10.41 -11.45
CA SER A 41 -14.80 -11.50 -12.03
C SER A 41 -15.10 -12.66 -11.06
N PRO A 42 -14.19 -13.11 -10.17
CA PRO A 42 -14.52 -14.19 -9.22
C PRO A 42 -15.59 -13.77 -8.22
N VAL A 43 -15.57 -12.51 -7.79
CA VAL A 43 -16.55 -11.95 -6.84
C VAL A 43 -17.92 -11.83 -7.50
N ARG A 44 -17.96 -11.42 -8.78
CA ARG A 44 -19.21 -11.38 -9.56
C ARG A 44 -19.83 -12.78 -9.72
N ALA A 45 -19.00 -13.79 -9.95
CA ALA A 45 -19.45 -15.17 -10.06
C ALA A 45 -19.98 -15.71 -8.71
N LEU A 46 -19.30 -15.39 -7.60
CA LEU A 46 -19.70 -15.83 -6.26
C LEU A 46 -21.01 -15.20 -5.78
N LEU A 47 -21.26 -13.94 -6.13
CA LEU A 47 -22.46 -13.18 -5.72
C LEU A 47 -23.62 -13.27 -6.72
N GLU A 48 -23.50 -14.09 -7.77
CA GLU A 48 -24.50 -14.24 -8.85
C GLU A 48 -24.98 -12.90 -9.44
N LEU A 49 -24.07 -11.93 -9.56
CA LEU A 49 -24.42 -10.59 -10.04
C LEU A 49 -24.79 -10.60 -11.54
N PRO A 50 -25.76 -9.79 -11.98
CA PRO A 50 -26.11 -9.69 -13.39
C PRO A 50 -24.89 -9.32 -14.26
N ALA A 51 -24.73 -9.94 -15.42
CA ALA A 51 -23.55 -9.76 -16.29
C ALA A 51 -23.28 -8.30 -16.73
N GLY A 52 -24.30 -7.44 -16.66
CA GLY A 52 -24.20 -6.00 -16.94
C GLY A 52 -23.59 -5.18 -15.80
N VAL A 53 -23.57 -5.68 -14.57
CA VAL A 53 -23.01 -4.97 -13.41
C VAL A 53 -21.50 -5.20 -13.36
N ARG A 54 -20.73 -4.19 -13.75
CA ARG A 54 -19.26 -4.21 -13.74
C ARG A 54 -18.66 -3.35 -12.65
N SER A 55 -19.40 -2.36 -12.20
CA SER A 55 -18.97 -1.40 -11.20
C SER A 55 -20.13 -1.05 -10.26
N ILE A 56 -19.78 -0.68 -9.02
CA ILE A 56 -20.72 -0.21 -8.01
C ILE A 56 -20.18 1.11 -7.47
N ASP A 57 -21.06 2.11 -7.34
CA ASP A 57 -20.74 3.31 -6.60
C ASP A 57 -20.87 3.04 -5.10
N VAL A 58 -19.73 3.14 -4.40
CA VAL A 58 -19.62 2.86 -2.97
C VAL A 58 -19.82 4.13 -2.15
N GLY A 59 -19.74 5.31 -2.79
CA GLY A 59 -19.93 6.61 -2.14
C GLY A 59 -18.92 6.86 -1.00
N PRO A 60 -19.33 7.49 0.12
CA PRO A 60 -18.44 7.83 1.23
C PRO A 60 -17.71 6.63 1.88
N LEU A 61 -18.27 5.42 1.76
CA LEU A 61 -17.62 4.21 2.26
C LEU A 61 -16.30 3.93 1.52
N TYR A 62 -16.13 4.43 0.30
CA TYR A 62 -14.88 4.32 -0.45
C TYR A 62 -13.74 5.13 0.22
N LEU A 63 -14.07 6.30 0.78
CA LEU A 63 -13.11 7.10 1.54
C LEU A 63 -12.68 6.38 2.82
N CYS A 64 -13.63 5.73 3.50
CA CYS A 64 -13.34 4.87 4.66
C CYS A 64 -12.43 3.68 4.27
N TYR A 65 -12.71 3.04 3.13
CA TYR A 65 -11.86 1.98 2.59
C TYR A 65 -10.43 2.46 2.33
N MET A 66 -10.23 3.60 1.66
CA MET A 66 -8.88 4.13 1.39
C MET A 66 -8.13 4.45 2.68
N TRP A 67 -8.83 5.00 3.68
CA TRP A 67 -8.27 5.25 5.00
C TRP A 67 -7.77 3.96 5.65
N LEU A 68 -8.63 2.94 5.68
CA LEU A 68 -8.29 1.62 6.23
C LEU A 68 -7.18 0.93 5.45
N LEU A 69 -7.15 1.07 4.11
CA LEU A 69 -6.13 0.49 3.25
C LEU A 69 -4.73 1.00 3.63
N VAL A 70 -4.58 2.31 3.86
CA VAL A 70 -3.29 2.90 4.22
C VAL A 70 -2.84 2.48 5.63
N VAL A 71 -3.80 2.43 6.57
CA VAL A 71 -3.55 1.88 7.91
C VAL A 71 -3.13 0.40 7.82
N PHE A 72 -3.81 -0.38 6.99
CA PHE A 72 -3.48 -1.78 6.73
C PHE A 72 -2.09 -1.93 6.13
N CYS A 73 -1.71 -1.18 5.09
CA CYS A 73 -0.38 -1.29 4.48
C CYS A 73 0.74 -1.03 5.50
N SER A 74 0.57 -0.03 6.38
CA SER A 74 1.55 0.31 7.43
C SER A 74 1.71 -0.79 8.46
N ASN A 75 0.61 -1.34 8.96
CA ASN A 75 0.63 -2.37 10.01
C ASN A 75 0.96 -3.76 9.46
N SER A 76 0.53 -4.08 8.24
CA SER A 76 0.68 -5.43 7.66
C SER A 76 2.15 -5.77 7.35
N ILE A 77 2.95 -4.79 6.91
CA ILE A 77 4.41 -4.96 6.78
C ILE A 77 5.05 -5.11 8.16
N ASN A 78 4.58 -4.35 9.15
CA ASN A 78 5.10 -4.39 10.52
C ASN A 78 4.89 -5.75 11.20
N ILE A 79 3.71 -6.35 11.08
CA ILE A 79 3.44 -7.69 11.65
C ILE A 79 4.04 -8.84 10.83
N HIS A 80 4.46 -8.57 9.59
CA HIS A 80 5.13 -9.55 8.71
C HIS A 80 6.63 -9.30 8.68
N ALA A 81 7.23 -9.30 9.88
CA ALA A 81 8.59 -8.90 10.16
C ALA A 81 9.33 -9.93 11.04
N GLY A 82 10.60 -9.67 11.36
CA GLY A 82 11.38 -10.44 12.34
C GLY A 82 12.45 -11.35 11.76
N LEU A 83 12.65 -11.34 10.44
CA LEU A 83 13.74 -12.03 9.76
C LEU A 83 14.63 -11.04 9.00
N ASN A 84 15.94 -11.28 9.02
CA ASN A 84 16.95 -10.45 8.36
C ASN A 84 16.63 -10.20 6.87
N GLY A 85 16.29 -8.96 6.51
CA GLY A 85 15.97 -8.57 5.13
C GLY A 85 14.50 -8.73 4.73
N LEU A 86 13.61 -9.20 5.60
CA LEU A 86 12.22 -9.51 5.23
C LEU A 86 11.39 -8.25 4.99
N GLU A 87 11.48 -7.26 5.87
CA GLU A 87 10.69 -6.03 5.81
C GLU A 87 11.09 -5.18 4.61
N ALA A 88 12.39 -4.96 4.43
CA ALA A 88 12.93 -4.23 3.28
C ALA A 88 12.79 -5.03 1.98
N GLY A 89 12.94 -6.36 2.02
CA GLY A 89 12.83 -7.23 0.85
C GLY A 89 11.41 -7.29 0.29
N GLN A 90 10.40 -7.55 1.13
CA GLN A 90 9.00 -7.59 0.68
C GLN A 90 8.55 -6.24 0.10
N SER A 91 8.96 -5.14 0.75
CA SER A 91 8.63 -3.78 0.32
C SER A 91 9.29 -3.45 -1.02
N LEU A 92 10.52 -3.91 -1.24
CA LEU A 92 11.24 -3.73 -2.51
C LEU A 92 10.56 -4.50 -3.65
N ILE A 93 10.09 -5.73 -3.40
CA ILE A 93 9.34 -6.53 -4.39
C ILE A 93 8.04 -5.82 -4.77
N ILE A 94 7.28 -5.35 -3.79
CA ILE A 94 6.02 -4.63 -4.04
C ILE A 94 6.29 -3.33 -4.81
N ALA A 95 7.30 -2.55 -4.42
CA ALA A 95 7.68 -1.33 -5.14
C ALA A 95 8.11 -1.62 -6.58
N GLY A 96 8.86 -2.70 -6.81
CA GLY A 96 9.23 -3.15 -8.15
C GLY A 96 8.01 -3.52 -9.00
N ALA A 97 7.03 -4.22 -8.42
CA ALA A 97 5.78 -4.56 -9.10
C ALA A 97 4.95 -3.31 -9.46
N ILE A 98 4.89 -2.32 -8.56
CA ILE A 98 4.23 -1.02 -8.82
C ILE A 98 4.95 -0.25 -9.93
N LEU A 99 6.29 -0.18 -9.91
CA LEU A 99 7.07 0.47 -10.97
C LEU A 99 6.81 -0.20 -12.32
N LEU A 100 6.84 -1.54 -12.37
CA LEU A 100 6.52 -2.29 -13.58
C LEU A 100 5.09 -2.01 -14.07
N LEU A 101 4.11 -2.04 -13.16
CA LEU A 101 2.71 -1.72 -13.46
C LEU A 101 2.59 -0.32 -14.08
N ASN A 102 3.20 0.69 -13.47
CA ASN A 102 3.11 2.07 -13.95
C ASN A 102 3.77 2.25 -15.32
N VAL A 103 4.95 1.66 -15.54
CA VAL A 103 5.65 1.72 -16.82
C VAL A 103 4.84 1.02 -17.91
N LEU A 104 4.30 -0.17 -17.63
CA LEU A 104 3.46 -0.90 -18.58
C LEU A 104 2.14 -0.18 -18.86
N SER A 105 1.54 0.45 -17.86
CA SER A 105 0.29 1.21 -18.03
C SER A 105 0.52 2.44 -18.91
N LEU A 106 1.61 3.19 -18.67
CA LEU A 106 1.98 4.33 -19.52
C LEU A 106 2.36 3.91 -20.95
N ALA A 107 3.00 2.75 -21.13
CA ALA A 107 3.40 2.27 -22.45
C ALA A 107 2.22 1.75 -23.28
N ASN A 108 1.18 1.23 -22.62
CA ASN A 108 0.05 0.57 -23.28
C ASN A 108 -1.23 1.40 -23.30
N ASP A 109 -1.25 2.63 -22.78
CA ASP A 109 -2.45 3.47 -22.75
C ASP A 109 -2.74 4.06 -24.15
N PRO A 110 -3.78 3.58 -24.88
CA PRO A 110 -4.14 4.11 -26.19
C PRO A 110 -4.89 5.45 -26.08
N SER A 111 -5.41 5.77 -24.90
CA SER A 111 -6.07 7.01 -24.57
C SER A 111 -5.10 7.88 -23.80
N THR A 112 -4.42 8.81 -24.48
CA THR A 112 -3.47 9.75 -23.85
C THR A 112 -4.21 10.80 -23.00
N GLU A 113 -5.10 10.36 -22.11
CA GLU A 113 -5.82 11.20 -21.17
C GLU A 113 -4.82 11.69 -20.12
N PRO A 114 -4.60 13.01 -20.00
CA PRO A 114 -3.54 13.58 -19.18
C PRO A 114 -3.71 13.24 -17.68
N VAL A 115 -4.94 12.94 -17.24
CA VAL A 115 -5.24 12.57 -15.85
C VAL A 115 -4.68 11.19 -15.50
N THR A 116 -4.88 10.19 -16.36
CA THR A 116 -4.41 8.80 -16.13
C THR A 116 -2.90 8.74 -16.20
N ALA A 117 -2.30 9.38 -17.20
CA ALA A 117 -0.84 9.48 -17.31
C ALA A 117 -0.23 10.21 -16.10
N GLY A 118 -0.88 11.28 -15.62
CA GLY A 118 -0.47 12.03 -14.43
C GLY A 118 -0.43 11.16 -13.17
N ALA A 119 -1.42 10.28 -12.97
CA ALA A 119 -1.49 9.39 -11.81
C ALA A 119 -0.34 8.36 -11.80
N HIS A 120 -0.05 7.73 -12.94
CA HIS A 120 1.08 6.79 -13.05
C HIS A 120 2.44 7.49 -12.91
N LEU A 121 2.61 8.68 -13.48
CA LEU A 121 3.83 9.48 -13.31
C LEU A 121 4.03 9.90 -11.86
N PHE A 122 2.98 10.37 -11.18
CA PHE A 122 3.00 10.66 -9.75
C PHE A 122 3.46 9.44 -8.93
N SER A 123 2.88 8.28 -9.22
CA SER A 123 3.26 7.03 -8.56
C SER A 123 4.74 6.68 -8.79
N ILE A 124 5.26 6.84 -10.02
CA ILE A 124 6.69 6.63 -10.32
C ILE A 124 7.58 7.60 -9.54
N PHE A 125 7.22 8.89 -9.47
CA PHE A 125 8.01 9.89 -8.76
C PHE A 125 8.17 9.60 -7.27
N LEU A 126 7.21 8.93 -6.63
CA LEU A 126 7.33 8.49 -5.24
C LEU A 126 7.96 7.10 -5.10
N THR A 127 7.59 6.16 -5.97
CA THR A 127 8.02 4.76 -5.85
C THR A 127 9.47 4.55 -6.26
N LEU A 128 9.99 5.32 -7.24
CA LEU A 128 11.37 5.16 -7.71
C LEU A 128 12.41 5.54 -6.64
N PRO A 129 12.31 6.70 -5.95
CA PRO A 129 13.19 7.01 -4.82
C PRO A 129 13.01 6.02 -3.66
N PHE A 130 11.77 5.60 -3.37
CA PHE A 130 11.49 4.59 -2.35
C PHE A 130 12.19 3.26 -2.64
N PHE A 131 12.14 2.79 -3.89
CA PHE A 131 12.83 1.58 -4.33
C PHE A 131 14.34 1.72 -4.18
N ALA A 132 14.93 2.83 -4.64
CA ALA A 132 16.37 3.05 -4.58
C ALA A 132 16.89 3.12 -3.13
N THR A 133 16.18 3.85 -2.26
CA THR A 133 16.54 3.97 -0.83
C THR A 133 16.34 2.66 -0.07
N THR A 134 15.25 1.94 -0.35
CA THR A 134 15.02 0.59 0.22
C THR A 134 16.08 -0.40 -0.23
N LEU A 135 16.53 -0.36 -1.49
CA LEU A 135 17.59 -1.22 -1.99
C LEU A 135 18.91 -0.96 -1.25
N ALA A 136 19.24 0.30 -1.00
CA ALA A 136 20.41 0.68 -0.20
C ALA A 136 20.29 0.19 1.25
N LEU A 137 19.11 0.35 1.88
CA LEU A 137 18.84 -0.17 3.22
C LEU A 137 18.97 -1.70 3.27
N LEU A 138 18.37 -2.40 2.30
CA LEU A 138 18.39 -3.84 2.20
C LEU A 138 19.82 -4.38 2.10
N ARG A 139 20.75 -3.68 1.42
CA ARG A 139 22.16 -4.08 1.38
C ARG A 139 22.79 -4.23 2.77
N HIS A 140 22.38 -3.42 3.74
CA HIS A 140 22.89 -3.46 5.11
C HIS A 140 22.02 -4.33 6.04
N ASN A 141 20.73 -4.46 5.72
CA ASN A 141 19.78 -5.27 6.46
C ASN A 141 19.73 -6.74 5.98
N TRP A 142 20.30 -7.09 4.82
CA TRP A 142 20.34 -8.45 4.30
C TRP A 142 21.10 -9.41 5.23
N TYR A 143 20.72 -10.68 5.22
CA TYR A 143 21.35 -11.69 6.05
C TYR A 143 22.86 -11.84 5.76
N PRO A 144 23.73 -11.83 6.79
CA PRO A 144 23.46 -11.51 8.20
C PRO A 144 23.35 -9.98 8.43
N SER A 145 22.25 -9.53 9.06
CA SER A 145 21.93 -8.10 9.19
C SER A 145 22.94 -7.34 10.04
N LYS A 146 23.35 -6.17 9.53
CA LYS A 146 24.19 -5.20 10.26
C LYS A 146 23.38 -4.12 10.96
N ILE A 147 22.18 -3.85 10.43
CA ILE A 147 21.22 -2.88 10.97
C ILE A 147 19.81 -3.45 10.89
N PHE A 148 18.94 -3.02 11.81
CA PHE A 148 17.50 -3.27 11.77
C PHE A 148 16.76 -2.03 11.28
N VAL A 149 15.59 -2.25 10.67
CA VAL A 149 14.83 -1.19 10.01
C VAL A 149 13.84 -0.48 10.95
N GLY A 150 13.34 -1.17 11.98
CA GLY A 150 12.41 -0.64 12.98
C GLY A 150 11.01 -0.30 12.45
N ASP A 151 10.15 0.19 13.35
CA ASP A 151 8.80 0.67 13.05
C ASP A 151 8.83 1.93 12.17
N THR A 152 9.94 2.69 12.25
CA THR A 152 10.23 3.81 11.35
C THR A 152 10.11 3.40 9.89
N TYR A 153 10.76 2.31 9.50
CA TYR A 153 10.75 1.85 8.11
C TYR A 153 9.41 1.23 7.73
N THR A 154 8.82 0.39 8.57
CA THR A 154 7.61 -0.34 8.21
C THR A 154 6.41 0.60 8.01
N TYR A 155 6.27 1.63 8.86
CA TYR A 155 5.26 2.68 8.63
C TYR A 155 5.58 3.55 7.42
N PHE A 156 6.85 3.87 7.18
CA PHE A 156 7.25 4.61 5.98
C PHE A 156 6.89 3.83 4.71
N ALA A 157 7.27 2.56 4.64
CA ALA A 157 7.01 1.67 3.50
C ALA A 157 5.50 1.52 3.25
N GLY A 158 4.73 1.16 4.29
CA GLY A 158 3.30 0.96 4.12
C GLY A 158 2.55 2.23 3.75
N MET A 159 2.92 3.38 4.33
CA MET A 159 2.35 4.68 3.97
C MET A 159 2.67 5.04 2.52
N THR A 160 3.94 4.94 2.10
CA THR A 160 4.33 5.26 0.71
C THR A 160 3.59 4.37 -0.28
N LEU A 161 3.57 3.04 -0.06
CA LEU A 161 2.91 2.08 -0.94
C LEU A 161 1.38 2.29 -0.97
N GLY A 162 0.76 2.57 0.18
CA GLY A 162 -0.66 2.89 0.27
C GLY A 162 -1.04 4.18 -0.44
N VAL A 163 -0.25 5.25 -0.29
CA VAL A 163 -0.46 6.54 -0.97
C VAL A 163 -0.36 6.41 -2.48
N VAL A 164 0.66 5.70 -2.99
CA VAL A 164 0.81 5.55 -4.44
C VAL A 164 -0.29 4.67 -5.04
N GLY A 165 -0.81 3.67 -4.33
CA GLY A 165 -1.93 2.86 -4.80
C GLY A 165 -3.27 3.59 -4.79
N THR A 166 -3.52 4.40 -3.76
CA THR A 166 -4.77 5.18 -3.62
C THR A 166 -4.83 6.33 -4.61
N LEU A 167 -3.80 7.18 -4.69
CA LEU A 167 -3.75 8.31 -5.64
C LEU A 167 -3.41 7.88 -7.07
N GLY A 168 -2.79 6.71 -7.24
CA GLY A 168 -2.55 6.12 -8.55
C GLY A 168 -3.78 5.43 -9.16
N HIS A 169 -4.90 5.37 -8.43
CA HIS A 169 -6.13 4.67 -8.84
C HIS A 169 -5.94 3.18 -9.17
N PHE A 170 -5.02 2.50 -8.46
CA PHE A 170 -4.79 1.05 -8.59
C PHE A 170 -4.79 0.33 -7.23
N SER A 171 -5.61 0.81 -6.29
CA SER A 171 -5.69 0.32 -4.91
C SER A 171 -6.01 -1.19 -4.81
N GLU A 172 -6.80 -1.70 -5.74
CA GLU A 172 -7.20 -3.10 -5.85
C GLU A 172 -6.03 -3.95 -6.32
N THR A 173 -5.26 -3.46 -7.29
CA THR A 173 -4.02 -4.10 -7.75
C THR A 173 -2.96 -4.09 -6.65
N LEU A 174 -2.89 -3.02 -5.85
CA LEU A 174 -2.01 -2.94 -4.69
C LEU A 174 -2.30 -4.08 -3.69
N LEU A 175 -3.57 -4.36 -3.39
CA LEU A 175 -3.94 -5.48 -2.52
C LEU A 175 -3.49 -6.84 -3.05
N LEU A 176 -3.46 -7.03 -4.37
CA LEU A 176 -2.90 -8.24 -4.98
C LEU A 176 -1.39 -8.35 -4.76
N PHE A 177 -0.66 -7.24 -4.82
CA PHE A 177 0.77 -7.22 -4.50
C PHE A 177 1.04 -7.46 -3.01
N PHE A 178 0.11 -7.03 -2.15
CA PHE A 178 0.12 -7.29 -0.70
C PHE A 178 -0.43 -8.67 -0.31
N LEU A 179 -0.65 -9.59 -1.25
CA LEU A 179 -1.28 -10.88 -0.95
C LEU A 179 -0.59 -11.65 0.21
N PRO A 180 0.75 -11.77 0.27
CA PRO A 180 1.40 -12.41 1.42
C PRO A 180 1.08 -11.72 2.77
N GLN A 181 1.08 -10.39 2.79
CA GLN A 181 0.78 -9.58 3.97
C GLN A 181 -0.69 -9.71 4.38
N VAL A 182 -1.61 -9.76 3.41
CA VAL A 182 -3.04 -10.03 3.65
C VAL A 182 -3.22 -11.39 4.30
N LEU A 183 -2.58 -12.43 3.76
CA LEU A 183 -2.66 -13.79 4.31
C LEU A 183 -2.10 -13.85 5.74
N ASN A 184 -0.94 -13.22 5.99
CA ASN A 184 -0.34 -13.13 7.32
C ASN A 184 -1.26 -12.39 8.30
N PHE A 185 -1.84 -11.25 7.88
CA PHE A 185 -2.75 -10.46 8.71
C PHE A 185 -4.00 -11.25 9.11
N VAL A 186 -4.64 -11.92 8.14
CA VAL A 186 -5.84 -12.75 8.40
C VAL A 186 -5.50 -13.92 9.32
N TYR A 187 -4.36 -14.59 9.08
CA TYR A 187 -3.91 -15.69 9.93
C TYR A 187 -3.63 -15.26 11.38
N SER A 188 -3.05 -14.07 11.57
CA SER A 188 -2.74 -13.53 12.89
C SER A 188 -3.93 -12.88 13.61
N THR A 189 -5.06 -12.64 12.91
CA THR A 189 -6.21 -11.92 13.48
C THR A 189 -6.75 -12.48 14.81
N PRO A 190 -6.80 -13.82 15.05
CA PRO A 190 -7.23 -14.35 16.35
C PRO A 190 -6.26 -14.07 17.51
N GLN A 191 -5.03 -13.65 17.22
CA GLN A 191 -3.96 -13.43 18.19
C GLN A 191 -3.67 -11.94 18.43
N LEU A 192 -4.00 -11.08 17.46
CA LEU A 192 -3.90 -9.61 17.53
C LEU A 192 -4.94 -9.03 18.50
#